data_AF-A0AAD0SLH1-F1
#
_entry.id   AF-A0AAD0SLH1-F1
#
_cell.length_a   1.000
_cell.length_b   1.000
_cell.length_c   1.000
_cell.angle_alpha   90.00
_cell.angle_beta   90.00
_cell.angle_gamma   90.00
#
_symmetry.space_group_name_H-M   'P 1'
#
loop_
_entity.id
_entity.type
_entity.pdbx_description
1 polymer ?
#
loop_
_entity_poly.entity_id
_entity_poly.type
_entity_poly.pdbx_seq_one_letter_code
_entity_poly.pdbx_strand_id
1 'polypeptide(L)'
;MRNLLLLIAFAFLFAGCSQKVLIETTKPAKLDRAASKKKIAVMDFNKDTVHLGGKIESALNSTMVNNEHFFTIVNRNAIDTILKEQKFQYSGLASTKDNVKIGELLGAQALIIGKVNTGENESYVREQRTRCSYTDSKGKCMGYTTYYVTCNLYKYSLGANLSMVDVERGDLIYSNNYIKSKDYKECPQENDIVSLGLSLLEDKRPEKNVVYDRMADEVVKEFLPNIAPTTHKFYVVVLDSPEISYTKEQTAKLEAALEYLKHSRTDRAEEILSDLLTSTNDKCFVAAYDLGVIKEAKGELENAKQLYNLADRLTLKPNKTINEAIVRINEAINDQNRLNNQASKTKGKKK
;
A
#
# COMPACT_ATOMS: atom_id res chain seq x y z
N MET A 1 44.19 -24.88 -44.58
CA MET A 1 43.96 -25.13 -43.13
C MET A 1 44.27 -23.83 -42.39
N ARG A 2 43.43 -23.18 -41.60
CA ARG A 2 42.10 -23.50 -41.06
C ARG A 2 41.53 -22.16 -40.57
N ASN A 3 40.42 -21.73 -41.17
CA ASN A 3 39.54 -20.68 -40.62
C ASN A 3 39.10 -21.11 -39.22
N LEU A 4 39.18 -20.21 -38.23
CA LEU A 4 38.41 -20.34 -37.01
C LEU A 4 37.98 -18.95 -36.52
N LEU A 5 37.00 -18.41 -37.23
CA LEU A 5 36.04 -17.43 -36.73
C LEU A 5 35.22 -18.12 -35.64
N LEU A 6 35.60 -17.93 -34.37
CA LEU A 6 34.78 -18.32 -33.24
C LEU A 6 33.87 -17.14 -32.88
N LEU A 7 32.63 -17.26 -33.34
CA LEU A 7 31.44 -16.57 -32.86
C LEU A 7 31.46 -16.49 -31.32
N ILE A 8 31.83 -15.33 -30.77
CA ILE A 8 31.33 -14.94 -29.47
C ILE A 8 29.89 -14.53 -29.73
N ALA A 9 29.01 -15.50 -29.56
CA ALA A 9 27.58 -15.30 -29.43
C ALA A 9 27.37 -14.26 -28.33
N PHE A 10 27.07 -13.05 -28.77
CA PHE A 10 26.53 -11.99 -27.95
C PHE A 10 25.14 -12.46 -27.53
N ALA A 11 25.11 -13.28 -26.48
CA ALA A 11 23.92 -13.55 -25.70
C ALA A 11 23.55 -12.24 -24.99
N PHE A 12 22.99 -11.31 -25.76
CA PHE A 12 22.14 -10.27 -25.21
C PHE A 12 21.01 -11.02 -24.52
N LEU A 13 21.15 -11.15 -23.20
CA LEU A 13 20.05 -11.44 -22.31
C LEU A 13 19.00 -10.37 -22.61
N PHE A 14 18.02 -10.70 -23.44
CA PHE A 14 16.76 -9.99 -23.52
C PHE A 14 16.06 -10.22 -22.17
N ALA A 15 16.51 -9.50 -21.14
CA ALA A 15 15.64 -9.13 -20.05
C ALA A 15 14.62 -8.16 -20.67
N GLY A 16 13.59 -8.72 -21.30
CA GLY A 16 12.44 -7.96 -21.77
C GLY A 16 11.87 -7.24 -20.56
N CYS A 17 12.19 -5.96 -20.43
CA CYS A 17 11.58 -5.10 -19.44
C CYS A 17 10.15 -4.88 -19.91
N SER A 18 9.27 -5.79 -19.50
CA SER A 18 7.85 -5.68 -19.80
C SER A 18 7.33 -4.37 -19.21
N GLN A 19 6.87 -3.49 -20.09
CA GLN A 19 6.47 -2.15 -19.72
C GLN A 19 5.25 -2.19 -18.79
N LYS A 20 5.14 -1.19 -17.90
CA LYS A 20 4.05 -1.14 -16.92
C LYS A 20 3.40 0.23 -16.86
N VAL A 21 2.11 0.24 -16.56
CA VAL A 21 1.31 1.45 -16.31
C VAL A 21 0.90 1.48 -14.85
N LEU A 22 1.11 2.62 -14.18
CA LEU A 22 0.64 2.85 -12.82
C LEU A 22 -0.87 3.10 -12.86
N ILE A 23 -1.63 2.27 -12.15
CA ILE A 23 -3.06 2.46 -11.92
C ILE A 23 -3.27 2.88 -10.48
N GLU A 24 -4.05 3.93 -10.29
CA GLU A 24 -4.51 4.42 -9.00
C GLU A 24 -6.02 4.22 -8.92
N THR A 25 -6.47 3.43 -7.93
CA THR A 25 -7.89 3.15 -7.71
C THR A 25 -8.25 3.40 -6.27
N THR A 26 -9.47 3.87 -6.02
CA THR A 26 -10.01 3.93 -4.67
C THR A 26 -10.78 2.65 -4.41
N LYS A 27 -10.49 1.98 -3.29
CA LYS A 27 -11.26 0.83 -2.82
C LYS A 27 -12.28 1.30 -1.78
N PRO A 28 -13.52 0.79 -1.81
CA PRO A 28 -14.51 1.07 -0.77
C PRO A 28 -14.07 0.55 0.59
N ALA A 29 -14.63 1.11 1.66
CA ALA A 29 -14.47 0.51 2.97
C ALA A 29 -15.02 -0.92 2.96
N LYS A 30 -14.38 -1.83 3.71
CA LYS A 30 -14.87 -3.21 3.83
C LYS A 30 -16.23 -3.27 4.53
N LEU A 31 -16.46 -2.41 5.53
CA LEU A 31 -17.73 -2.35 6.26
C LEU A 31 -18.57 -1.16 5.79
N ASP A 32 -19.62 -1.43 5.03
CA ASP A 32 -20.55 -0.39 4.53
C ASP A 32 -21.24 0.37 5.68
N ARG A 33 -21.46 -0.29 6.82
CA ARG A 33 -22.01 0.33 8.03
C ARG A 33 -21.07 1.39 8.59
N ALA A 34 -19.77 1.13 8.65
CA ALA A 34 -18.78 2.11 9.12
C ALA A 34 -18.72 3.32 8.18
N ALA A 35 -18.60 3.06 6.87
CA ALA A 35 -18.56 4.10 5.84
C ALA A 35 -19.82 4.99 5.78
N SER A 36 -20.96 4.49 6.27
CA SER A 36 -22.20 5.27 6.35
C SER A 36 -22.22 6.32 7.46
N LYS A 37 -21.30 6.24 8.44
CA LYS A 37 -21.20 7.20 9.55
C LYS A 37 -20.27 8.33 9.13
N LYS A 38 -20.85 9.47 8.72
CA LYS A 38 -20.16 10.59 8.10
C LYS A 38 -19.51 11.53 9.10
N LYS A 39 -20.12 11.73 10.26
CA LYS A 39 -19.55 12.56 11.32
C LYS A 39 -18.90 11.68 12.39
N ILE A 40 -17.57 11.71 12.47
CA ILE A 40 -16.77 10.82 13.34
C ILE A 40 -16.05 11.65 14.39
N ALA A 41 -16.09 11.21 15.65
CA ALA A 41 -15.20 11.70 16.69
C ALA A 41 -14.14 10.64 17.00
N VAL A 42 -12.87 11.02 16.99
CA VAL A 42 -11.76 10.17 17.43
C VAL A 42 -11.41 10.60 18.85
N MET A 43 -11.61 9.70 19.81
CA MET A 43 -11.31 9.95 21.22
C MET A 43 -9.83 9.76 21.50
N ASP A 44 -9.34 10.36 22.59
CA ASP A 44 -7.99 10.10 23.07
C ASP A 44 -7.84 8.64 23.50
N PHE A 45 -6.84 7.95 22.97
CA PHE A 45 -6.66 6.53 23.26
C PHE A 45 -5.96 6.33 24.60
N ASN A 46 -6.41 5.33 25.37
CA ASN A 46 -5.79 4.97 26.63
C ASN A 46 -4.34 4.53 26.39
N LYS A 47 -3.38 5.10 27.14
CA LYS A 47 -1.94 4.78 27.08
C LYS A 47 -1.30 4.97 25.68
N ASP A 48 -1.86 5.85 24.86
CA ASP A 48 -1.32 6.15 23.53
C ASP A 48 -0.10 7.07 23.59
N THR A 49 1.07 6.44 23.74
CA THR A 49 2.36 7.12 23.72
C THR A 49 2.92 7.32 22.30
N VAL A 50 2.21 6.84 21.27
CA VAL A 50 2.68 6.82 19.87
C VAL A 50 1.81 7.68 18.95
N HIS A 51 0.84 8.40 19.53
CA HIS A 51 -0.08 9.28 18.83
C HIS A 51 -0.90 8.56 17.73
N LEU A 52 -1.26 7.30 17.96
CA LEU A 52 -2.04 6.50 17.02
C LEU A 52 -3.42 7.12 16.76
N GLY A 53 -4.08 7.65 17.80
CA GLY A 53 -5.38 8.31 17.65
C GLY A 53 -5.34 9.48 16.66
N GLY A 54 -4.34 10.36 16.78
CA GLY A 54 -4.16 11.49 15.86
C GLY A 54 -3.76 11.07 14.45
N LYS A 55 -3.00 9.98 14.29
CA LYS A 55 -2.71 9.41 12.96
C LYS A 55 -3.99 8.91 12.27
N ILE A 56 -4.88 8.24 13.01
CA ILE A 56 -6.18 7.79 12.50
C ILE A 56 -7.06 8.99 12.15
N GLU A 57 -7.13 10.00 13.03
CA GLU A 57 -7.87 11.24 12.79
C GLU A 57 -7.42 11.93 11.48
N SER A 58 -6.10 12.09 11.32
CA SER A 58 -5.49 12.68 10.12
C SER A 58 -5.80 11.88 8.86
N ALA A 59 -5.70 10.56 8.92
CA ALA A 59 -5.99 9.68 7.79
C ALA A 59 -7.49 9.67 7.40
N LEU A 60 -8.40 9.77 8.37
CA LEU A 60 -9.83 9.92 8.10
C LEU A 60 -10.14 11.29 7.50
N ASN A 61 -9.52 12.35 8.00
CA ASN A 61 -9.70 13.71 7.48
C ASN A 61 -9.18 13.85 6.04
N SER A 62 -8.10 13.15 5.69
CA SER A 62 -7.55 13.14 4.32
C SER A 62 -8.27 12.21 3.35
N THR A 63 -9.23 11.41 3.82
CA THR A 63 -10.02 10.52 2.97
C THR A 63 -10.94 11.34 2.08
N MET A 64 -10.68 11.32 0.77
CA MET A 64 -11.48 12.02 -0.25
C MET A 64 -12.10 11.04 -1.23
N VAL A 65 -13.33 11.30 -1.63
CA VAL A 65 -14.02 10.59 -2.72
C VAL A 65 -14.67 11.65 -3.60
N ASN A 66 -14.43 11.58 -4.92
CA ASN A 66 -14.94 12.57 -5.88
C ASN A 66 -14.60 14.03 -5.50
N ASN A 67 -13.36 14.25 -5.03
CA ASN A 67 -12.85 15.56 -4.60
C ASN A 67 -13.59 16.19 -3.41
N GLU A 68 -14.38 15.40 -2.66
CA GLU A 68 -15.02 15.83 -1.43
C GLU A 68 -14.50 15.03 -0.24
N HIS A 69 -14.40 15.66 0.94
CA HIS A 69 -14.07 14.95 2.18
C HIS A 69 -15.14 13.90 2.47
N PHE A 70 -14.70 12.65 2.67
CA PHE A 70 -15.62 11.54 2.88
C PHE A 70 -16.23 11.54 4.28
N PHE A 71 -15.51 12.11 5.26
CA PHE A 71 -15.95 12.26 6.64
C PHE A 71 -15.85 13.72 7.11
N THR A 72 -16.69 14.07 8.08
CA THR A 72 -16.54 15.26 8.92
C THR A 72 -16.00 14.83 10.27
N ILE A 73 -14.81 15.30 10.63
CA ILE A 73 -14.18 14.96 11.90
C ILE A 73 -14.59 15.99 12.96
N VAL A 74 -15.03 15.52 14.12
CA VAL A 74 -15.34 16.37 15.26
C VAL A 74 -14.05 16.97 15.80
N ASN A 75 -14.06 18.29 16.02
CA ASN A 75 -12.90 19.00 16.56
C ASN A 75 -12.57 18.54 17.98
N ARG A 76 -11.29 18.26 18.24
CA ARG A 76 -10.78 17.82 19.55
C ARG A 76 -11.08 18.79 20.70
N ASN A 77 -11.07 20.10 20.46
CA ASN A 77 -11.42 21.09 21.48
C ASN A 77 -12.88 20.94 21.96
N ALA A 78 -13.79 20.55 21.07
CA ALA A 78 -15.18 20.27 21.43
C ALA A 78 -15.27 19.00 22.30
N ILE A 79 -14.48 17.97 21.98
CA ILE A 79 -14.36 16.75 22.79
C ILE A 79 -13.90 17.11 24.20
N ASP A 80 -12.79 17.82 24.34
CA ASP A 80 -12.23 18.20 25.63
C ASP A 80 -13.18 19.05 26.47
N THR A 81 -13.92 19.96 25.83
CA THR A 81 -14.90 20.82 26.50
C THR A 81 -16.05 19.99 27.07
N ILE A 82 -16.65 19.10 26.26
CA ILE A 82 -17.75 18.24 26.69
C ILE A 82 -17.31 17.28 27.81
N LEU A 83 -16.11 16.70 27.71
CA LEU A 83 -15.58 15.80 28.75
C LEU A 83 -15.40 16.54 30.09
N LYS A 84 -14.90 17.79 30.05
CA LYS A 84 -14.73 18.63 31.25
C LYS A 84 -16.06 19.04 31.87
N GLU A 85 -17.01 19.53 31.05
CA GLU A 85 -18.32 19.99 31.51
C GLU A 85 -19.13 18.89 32.18
N GLN A 86 -19.14 17.71 31.57
CA GLN A 86 -19.88 16.55 32.08
C GLN A 86 -19.12 15.79 33.17
N LYS A 87 -17.93 16.27 33.54
CA LYS A 87 -17.01 15.62 34.52
C LYS A 87 -16.77 14.15 34.19
N PHE A 88 -16.74 13.81 32.90
CA PHE A 88 -16.46 12.45 32.47
C PHE A 88 -14.99 12.11 32.72
N GLN A 89 -14.72 11.07 33.49
CA GLN A 89 -13.39 10.46 33.54
C GLN A 89 -13.29 9.43 32.42
N TYR A 90 -12.87 9.88 31.25
CA TYR A 90 -12.68 8.99 30.11
C TYR A 90 -11.36 8.23 30.26
N SER A 91 -11.44 6.95 30.62
CA SER A 91 -10.28 6.05 30.74
C SER A 91 -10.02 5.23 29.48
N GLY A 92 -10.73 5.48 28.37
CA GLY A 92 -10.66 4.67 27.14
C GLY A 92 -11.31 3.29 27.23
N LEU A 93 -11.88 2.95 28.39
CA LEU A 93 -12.65 1.72 28.67
C LEU A 93 -14.05 2.04 29.23
N ALA A 94 -14.55 3.25 28.98
CA ALA A 94 -15.89 3.65 29.41
C ALA A 94 -16.95 2.72 28.81
N SER A 95 -18.05 2.51 29.54
CA SER A 95 -19.11 1.61 29.09
C SER A 95 -19.68 2.08 27.74
N THR A 96 -20.22 1.16 26.93
CA THR A 96 -20.83 1.53 25.64
C THR A 96 -21.89 2.62 25.81
N LYS A 97 -22.59 2.65 26.94
CA LYS A 97 -23.58 3.68 27.29
C LYS A 97 -22.97 5.07 27.46
N ASP A 98 -21.82 5.16 28.13
CA ASP A 98 -21.12 6.44 28.32
C ASP A 98 -20.58 6.95 26.99
N ASN A 99 -20.04 6.05 26.16
CA ASN A 99 -19.56 6.38 24.82
C ASN A 99 -20.70 6.92 23.95
N VAL A 100 -21.86 6.27 23.94
CA VAL A 100 -23.04 6.78 23.21
C VAL A 100 -23.41 8.19 23.66
N LYS A 101 -23.54 8.41 24.97
CA LYS A 101 -23.89 9.73 25.52
C LYS A 101 -22.88 10.81 25.12
N ILE A 102 -21.57 10.51 25.18
CA ILE A 102 -20.52 11.43 24.73
C ILE A 102 -20.67 11.71 23.23
N GLY A 103 -20.89 10.68 22.42
CA GLY A 103 -21.09 10.80 20.98
C GLY A 103 -22.29 11.67 20.62
N GLU A 104 -23.42 11.50 21.31
CA GLU A 104 -24.63 12.30 21.14
C GLU A 104 -24.38 13.78 21.43
N LEU A 105 -23.68 14.09 22.53
CA LEU A 105 -23.31 15.47 22.90
C LEU A 105 -22.38 16.12 21.87
N LEU A 106 -21.48 15.35 21.26
CA LEU A 106 -20.61 15.80 20.17
C LEU A 106 -21.34 15.89 18.82
N GLY A 107 -22.58 15.40 18.76
CA GLY A 107 -23.32 15.17 17.53
C GLY A 107 -22.55 14.29 16.54
N ALA A 108 -21.76 13.35 17.04
CA ALA A 108 -21.05 12.35 16.24
C ALA A 108 -21.97 11.17 15.94
N GLN A 109 -21.86 10.60 14.74
CA GLN A 109 -22.57 9.39 14.36
C GLN A 109 -21.80 8.13 14.75
N ALA A 110 -20.47 8.24 14.84
CA ALA A 110 -19.61 7.20 15.33
C ALA A 110 -18.47 7.75 16.18
N LEU A 111 -18.04 6.94 17.13
CA LEU A 111 -16.85 7.18 17.93
C LEU A 111 -15.78 6.16 17.62
N ILE A 112 -14.55 6.62 17.47
CA ILE A 112 -13.38 5.75 17.44
C ILE A 112 -12.70 5.86 18.80
N ILE A 113 -12.58 4.72 19.45
CA ILE A 113 -11.96 4.57 20.76
C ILE A 113 -10.86 3.53 20.68
N GLY A 114 -9.89 3.63 21.59
CA GLY A 114 -8.81 2.67 21.59
C GLY A 114 -7.96 2.67 22.84
N LYS A 115 -7.16 1.61 22.95
CA LYS A 115 -6.13 1.44 23.96
C LYS A 115 -4.86 0.94 23.29
N VAL A 116 -3.76 1.65 23.52
CA VAL A 116 -2.45 1.33 22.99
C VAL A 116 -1.55 0.89 24.15
N ASN A 117 -0.73 -0.13 23.93
CA ASN A 117 0.32 -0.51 24.85
C ASN A 117 1.60 -0.70 24.04
N THR A 118 2.70 -0.19 24.56
CA THR A 118 4.04 -0.40 24.00
C THR A 118 4.84 -1.27 24.96
N GLY A 119 5.67 -2.15 24.40
CA GLY A 119 6.59 -3.00 25.14
C GLY A 119 7.97 -2.94 24.51
N GLU A 120 8.99 -3.03 25.35
CA GLU A 120 10.39 -3.11 24.96
C GLU A 120 11.05 -4.20 25.80
N ASN A 121 11.87 -5.04 25.18
CA ASN A 121 12.65 -6.06 25.84
C ASN A 121 14.07 -6.06 25.27
N GLU A 122 15.07 -6.09 26.14
CA GLU A 122 16.48 -6.22 25.78
C GLU A 122 16.99 -7.57 26.25
N SER A 123 17.73 -8.26 25.39
CA SER A 123 18.37 -9.54 25.69
C SER A 123 19.72 -9.65 25.00
N TYR A 124 20.50 -10.66 25.36
CA TYR A 124 21.84 -10.85 24.82
C TYR A 124 21.97 -12.22 24.16
N VAL A 125 22.64 -12.28 23.01
CA VAL A 125 22.96 -13.52 22.31
C VAL A 125 24.46 -13.58 22.01
N ARG A 126 25.06 -14.77 22.18
CA ARG A 126 26.43 -15.01 21.75
C ARG A 126 26.42 -15.45 20.28
N GLU A 127 27.17 -14.75 19.46
CA GLU A 127 27.42 -15.11 18.06
C GLU A 127 28.87 -15.56 17.91
N GLN A 128 29.05 -16.69 17.22
CA GLN A 128 30.36 -17.20 16.90
C GLN A 128 30.90 -16.48 15.65
N ARG A 129 32.09 -15.92 15.75
CA ARG A 129 32.81 -15.28 14.65
C ARG A 129 34.18 -15.93 14.46
N THR A 130 34.75 -15.71 13.29
CA THR A 130 36.06 -16.24 12.93
C THR A 130 36.92 -15.09 12.42
N ARG A 131 38.13 -14.97 12.95
CA ARG A 131 39.12 -13.99 12.46
C ARG A 131 40.39 -14.70 12.01
N CYS A 132 41.17 -14.03 11.16
CA CYS A 132 42.48 -14.52 10.77
C CYS A 132 43.45 -14.53 11.96
N SER A 133 44.12 -15.64 12.19
CA SER A 133 45.11 -15.80 13.26
C SER A 133 46.48 -15.24 12.87
N TYR A 134 46.91 -15.48 11.63
CA TYR A 134 48.16 -14.95 11.06
C TYR A 134 48.13 -15.01 9.53
N THR A 135 48.86 -14.10 8.87
CA THR A 135 48.93 -13.97 7.41
C THR A 135 50.32 -14.33 6.87
N ASP A 136 50.40 -14.78 5.62
CA ASP A 136 51.69 -14.91 4.91
C ASP A 136 52.23 -13.55 4.44
N SER A 137 53.42 -13.55 3.83
CA SER A 137 54.08 -12.34 3.29
C SER A 137 53.35 -11.69 2.11
N LYS A 138 52.31 -12.33 1.56
CA LYS A 138 51.44 -11.82 0.50
C LYS A 138 50.06 -11.39 1.04
N GLY A 139 49.86 -11.39 2.36
CA GLY A 139 48.61 -11.01 3.01
C GLY A 139 47.53 -12.09 3.01
N LYS A 140 47.84 -13.33 2.61
CA LYS A 140 46.89 -14.44 2.64
C LYS A 140 46.75 -14.97 4.06
N CYS A 141 45.50 -15.11 4.53
CA CYS A 141 45.25 -15.71 5.83
C CYS A 141 45.65 -17.20 5.88
N MET A 142 46.49 -17.58 6.84
CA MET A 142 47.07 -18.93 6.94
C MET A 142 46.52 -19.76 8.11
N GLY A 143 45.72 -19.14 8.99
CA GLY A 143 45.05 -19.81 10.10
C GLY A 143 43.86 -18.98 10.57
N TYR A 144 42.85 -19.65 11.12
CA TYR A 144 41.64 -18.99 11.61
C TYR A 144 41.42 -19.31 13.09
N THR A 145 40.99 -18.32 13.86
CA THR A 145 40.60 -18.49 15.26
C THR A 145 39.13 -18.12 15.40
N THR A 146 38.38 -19.05 16.01
CA THR A 146 37.00 -18.84 16.42
C THR A 146 36.95 -18.08 17.74
N TYR A 147 36.09 -17.08 17.82
CA TYR A 147 35.79 -16.35 19.05
C TYR A 147 34.30 -16.03 19.12
N TYR A 148 33.82 -15.65 20.30
CA TYR A 148 32.42 -15.28 20.51
C TYR A 148 32.29 -13.78 20.73
N VAL A 149 31.33 -13.16 20.06
CA VAL A 149 30.88 -11.80 20.36
C VAL A 149 29.54 -11.86 21.07
N THR A 150 29.32 -10.95 22.02
CA THR A 150 28.00 -10.76 22.64
C THR A 150 27.28 -9.66 21.89
N CYS A 151 26.14 -9.98 21.31
CA CYS A 151 25.27 -9.03 20.62
C CYS A 151 24.05 -8.70 21.49
N ASN A 152 23.62 -7.45 21.46
CA ASN A 152 22.40 -6.97 22.08
C ASN A 152 21.23 -7.19 21.12
N LEU A 153 20.13 -7.71 21.62
CA LEU A 153 18.87 -7.90 20.91
C LEU A 153 17.82 -7.02 21.56
N TYR A 154 17.22 -6.13 20.78
CA TYR A 154 16.15 -5.24 21.20
C TYR A 154 14.87 -5.63 20.50
N LYS A 155 13.83 -5.92 21.27
CA LYS A 155 12.50 -6.27 20.77
C LYS A 155 11.50 -5.20 21.17
N TYR A 156 10.95 -4.52 20.19
CA TYR A 156 9.87 -3.56 20.34
C TYR A 156 8.54 -4.21 20.00
N SER A 157 7.50 -3.91 20.75
CA SER A 157 6.14 -4.39 20.49
C SER A 157 5.11 -3.29 20.72
N LEU A 158 4.10 -3.25 19.87
CA LEU A 158 2.97 -2.33 19.96
C LEU A 158 1.68 -3.14 19.85
N GLY A 159 0.83 -3.04 20.87
CA GLY A 159 -0.51 -3.61 20.88
C GLY A 159 -1.55 -2.49 20.88
N ALA A 160 -2.50 -2.51 19.95
CA ALA A 160 -3.56 -1.51 19.84
C ALA A 160 -4.93 -2.19 19.70
N ASN A 161 -5.79 -1.99 20.70
CA ASN A 161 -7.20 -2.38 20.61
C ASN A 161 -7.97 -1.16 20.10
N LEU A 162 -8.60 -1.28 18.93
CA LEU A 162 -9.34 -0.20 18.29
C LEU A 162 -10.79 -0.61 18.08
N SER A 163 -11.71 0.30 18.39
CA SER A 163 -13.14 0.06 18.24
C SER A 163 -13.85 1.27 17.64
N MET A 164 -14.78 1.02 16.73
CA MET A 164 -15.72 1.99 16.20
C MET A 164 -17.11 1.71 16.78
N VAL A 165 -17.65 2.64 17.56
CA VAL A 165 -18.97 2.56 18.20
C VAL A 165 -19.99 3.30 17.35
N ASP A 166 -21.15 2.69 17.13
CA ASP A 166 -22.32 3.34 16.53
C ASP A 166 -23.05 4.15 17.61
N VAL A 167 -23.04 5.48 17.50
CA VAL A 167 -23.67 6.34 18.51
C VAL A 167 -25.19 6.20 18.46
N GLU A 168 -25.77 6.06 17.27
CA GLU A 168 -27.23 6.00 17.09
C GLU A 168 -27.82 4.69 17.61
N ARG A 169 -27.06 3.58 17.53
CA ARG A 169 -27.53 2.24 17.90
C ARG A 169 -26.97 1.73 19.22
N GLY A 170 -25.88 2.32 19.70
CA GLY A 170 -25.24 1.95 20.95
C GLY A 170 -24.56 0.59 20.98
N ASP A 171 -24.12 0.08 19.82
CA ASP A 171 -23.37 -1.15 19.64
C ASP A 171 -22.05 -0.91 18.87
N LEU A 172 -21.22 -1.95 18.78
CA LEU A 172 -19.94 -1.90 18.06
C LEU A 172 -20.15 -2.14 16.56
N ILE A 173 -19.62 -1.23 15.73
CA ILE A 173 -19.55 -1.42 14.27
C ILE A 173 -18.37 -2.32 13.92
N TYR A 174 -17.22 -2.05 14.53
CA TYR A 174 -15.98 -2.75 14.28
C TYR A 174 -15.12 -2.73 15.53
N SER A 175 -14.42 -3.82 15.81
CA SER A 175 -13.44 -3.88 16.88
C SER A 175 -12.38 -4.90 16.54
N ASN A 176 -11.11 -4.54 16.73
CA ASN A 176 -10.01 -5.46 16.50
C ASN A 176 -8.80 -5.13 17.39
N ASN A 177 -7.93 -6.11 17.60
CA ASN A 177 -6.67 -5.98 18.30
C ASN A 177 -5.51 -6.17 17.31
N TYR A 178 -4.66 -5.15 17.21
CA TYR A 178 -3.49 -5.13 16.33
C TYR A 178 -2.23 -5.31 17.15
N ILE A 179 -1.35 -6.22 16.73
CA ILE A 179 -0.07 -6.49 17.39
C ILE A 179 1.02 -6.35 16.35
N LYS A 180 1.98 -5.46 16.61
CA LYS A 180 3.20 -5.25 15.82
C LYS A 180 4.42 -5.53 16.68
N SER A 181 5.46 -6.06 16.06
CA SER A 181 6.74 -6.30 16.72
C SER A 181 7.89 -6.12 15.75
N LYS A 182 8.99 -5.53 16.24
CA LYS A 182 10.22 -5.37 15.48
C LYS A 182 11.42 -5.66 16.35
N ASP A 183 12.33 -6.46 15.80
CA ASP A 183 13.55 -6.88 16.48
C ASP A 183 14.76 -6.24 15.80
N TYR A 184 15.71 -5.77 16.59
CA TYR A 184 17.00 -5.21 16.17
C TYR A 184 18.13 -5.92 16.89
N LYS A 185 19.25 -6.10 16.18
CA LYS A 185 20.44 -6.74 16.71
C LYS A 185 21.63 -5.80 16.54
N GLU A 186 22.30 -5.48 17.63
CA GLU A 186 23.54 -4.69 17.62
C GLU A 186 24.68 -5.58 18.10
N CYS A 187 25.72 -5.76 17.29
CA CYS A 187 26.91 -6.50 17.65
C CYS A 187 28.12 -5.56 17.67
N PRO A 188 29.10 -5.76 18.56
CA PRO A 188 30.38 -5.06 18.48
C PRO A 188 31.03 -5.24 17.10
N GLN A 189 31.47 -4.14 16.48
CA GLN A 189 32.23 -4.16 15.22
C GLN A 189 33.73 -4.39 15.49
N GLU A 190 34.43 -5.03 14.55
CA GLU A 190 35.90 -5.05 14.53
C GLU A 190 36.43 -3.76 13.89
N ASN A 191 37.44 -3.13 14.50
CA ASN A 191 38.16 -1.98 13.93
C ASN A 191 39.10 -2.42 12.79
N ASP A 192 38.58 -3.10 11.76
CA ASP A 192 39.37 -3.40 10.56
C ASP A 192 39.12 -2.32 9.49
N ILE A 193 40.19 -1.83 8.88
CA ILE A 193 40.20 -0.67 7.96
C ILE A 193 39.38 -0.96 6.70
N VAL A 194 39.20 -2.25 6.38
CA VAL A 194 38.37 -2.76 5.28
C VAL A 194 36.86 -2.64 5.58
N SER A 195 36.47 -2.56 6.86
CA SER A 195 35.06 -2.39 7.28
C SER A 195 34.54 -0.96 7.13
N LEU A 196 35.41 0.05 7.02
CA LEU A 196 35.01 1.45 6.85
C LEU A 196 34.21 1.71 5.57
N GLY A 197 34.45 0.92 4.51
CA GLY A 197 33.66 0.97 3.27
C GLY A 197 32.30 0.25 3.35
N LEU A 198 32.13 -0.67 4.32
CA LEU A 198 30.92 -1.47 4.51
C LEU A 198 30.03 -0.98 5.68
N SER A 199 30.58 -0.20 6.61
CA SER A 199 29.86 0.41 7.75
C SER A 199 28.84 1.48 7.36
N LEU A 200 28.78 1.88 6.08
CA LEU A 200 27.72 2.74 5.56
C LEU A 200 26.40 1.98 5.32
N LEU A 201 26.39 0.64 5.48
CA LEU A 201 25.25 -0.22 5.16
C LEU A 201 24.73 -1.08 6.33
N GLU A 202 25.31 -0.99 7.54
CA GLU A 202 24.81 -1.76 8.68
C GLU A 202 23.74 -0.98 9.45
N ASP A 203 22.56 -1.60 9.57
CA ASP A 203 21.34 -1.12 10.23
C ASP A 203 21.60 -0.72 11.69
N LYS A 204 22.09 0.50 11.90
CA LYS A 204 22.02 1.16 13.20
C LYS A 204 20.55 1.14 13.62
N ARG A 205 20.26 0.59 14.81
CA ARG A 205 18.92 0.60 15.38
C ARG A 205 18.38 2.04 15.34
N PRO A 206 17.22 2.26 14.68
CA PRO A 206 16.57 3.56 14.70
C PRO A 206 16.19 3.95 16.13
N GLU A 207 16.00 5.24 16.36
CA GLU A 207 15.47 5.71 17.64
C GLU A 207 14.11 5.05 17.95
N LYS A 208 13.84 4.79 19.24
CA LYS A 208 12.65 4.07 19.73
C LYS A 208 11.34 4.68 19.21
N ASN A 209 11.25 6.01 19.19
CA ASN A 209 10.12 6.75 18.60
C ASN A 209 9.91 6.41 17.12
N VAL A 210 10.96 6.35 16.30
CA VAL A 210 10.88 6.00 14.87
C VAL A 210 10.37 4.58 14.68
N VAL A 211 10.80 3.65 15.53
CA VAL A 211 10.31 2.26 15.48
C VAL A 211 8.81 2.20 15.77
N TYR A 212 8.35 2.85 16.84
CA TYR A 212 6.93 2.87 17.18
C TYR A 212 6.07 3.66 16.20
N ASP A 213 6.59 4.75 15.64
CA ASP A 213 5.91 5.56 14.64
C ASP A 213 5.59 4.72 13.40
N ARG A 214 6.57 3.95 12.90
CA ARG A 214 6.36 3.00 11.80
C ARG A 214 5.35 1.90 12.15
N MET A 215 5.42 1.33 13.35
CA MET A 215 4.43 0.35 13.80
C MET A 215 3.02 0.94 13.90
N ALA A 216 2.89 2.20 14.35
CA ALA A 216 1.60 2.90 14.39
C ALA A 216 1.05 3.12 12.97
N ASP A 217 1.89 3.50 12.00
CA ASP A 217 1.49 3.63 10.59
C ASP A 217 1.03 2.29 10.00
N GLU A 218 1.66 1.18 10.37
CA GLU A 218 1.20 -0.16 9.98
C GLU A 218 -0.18 -0.48 10.55
N VAL A 219 -0.44 -0.11 11.81
CA VAL A 219 -1.78 -0.26 12.42
C VAL A 219 -2.82 0.58 11.67
N VAL A 220 -2.50 1.83 11.34
CA VAL A 220 -3.37 2.74 10.56
C VAL A 220 -3.70 2.11 9.20
N LYS A 221 -2.68 1.61 8.48
CA LYS A 221 -2.82 0.95 7.18
C LYS A 221 -3.73 -0.28 7.23
N GLU A 222 -3.72 -1.04 8.33
CA GLU A 222 -4.59 -2.21 8.51
C GLU A 222 -5.98 -1.86 9.04
N PHE A 223 -6.10 -0.78 9.81
CA PHE A 223 -7.36 -0.33 10.41
C PHE A 223 -8.25 0.39 9.41
N LEU A 224 -7.72 1.39 8.69
CA LEU A 224 -8.51 2.27 7.82
C LEU A 224 -9.38 1.55 6.79
N PRO A 225 -8.87 0.56 6.02
CA PRO A 225 -9.67 -0.11 4.99
C PRO A 225 -10.95 -0.76 5.52
N ASN A 226 -11.04 -1.03 6.84
CA ASN A 226 -12.26 -1.60 7.42
C ASN A 226 -13.38 -0.56 7.54
N ILE A 227 -13.04 0.71 7.71
CA ILE A 227 -13.99 1.77 8.07
C ILE A 227 -14.09 2.89 7.03
N ALA A 228 -13.07 3.06 6.18
CA ALA A 228 -12.92 4.15 5.25
C ALA A 228 -12.50 3.65 3.86
N PRO A 229 -12.92 4.33 2.78
CA PRO A 229 -12.30 4.18 1.48
C PRO A 229 -10.78 4.44 1.52
N THR A 230 -10.01 3.69 0.76
CA THR A 230 -8.55 3.85 0.70
C THR A 230 -8.05 3.81 -0.73
N THR A 231 -7.04 4.63 -1.03
CA THR A 231 -6.39 4.64 -2.33
C THR A 231 -5.35 3.52 -2.44
N HIS A 232 -5.39 2.79 -3.54
CA HIS A 232 -4.44 1.73 -3.87
C HIS A 232 -3.77 2.06 -5.20
N LYS A 233 -2.43 1.93 -5.22
CA LYS A 233 -1.61 2.12 -6.41
C LYS A 233 -0.92 0.79 -6.75
N PHE A 234 -0.99 0.38 -8.00
CA PHE A 234 -0.33 -0.83 -8.47
C PHE A 234 0.07 -0.69 -9.95
N TYR A 235 1.03 -1.49 -10.37
CA TYR A 235 1.51 -1.50 -11.75
C TYR A 235 0.86 -2.63 -12.53
N VAL A 236 0.30 -2.31 -13.69
CA VAL A 236 -0.24 -3.27 -14.65
C VAL A 236 0.73 -3.43 -15.81
N VAL A 237 0.99 -4.67 -16.18
CA VAL A 237 1.82 -5.02 -17.33
C VAL A 237 1.07 -4.75 -18.63
N VAL A 238 1.74 -4.11 -19.58
CA VAL A 238 1.30 -3.98 -20.99
C VAL A 238 1.92 -5.06 -21.86
N LEU A 239 1.25 -5.38 -22.98
CA LEU A 239 1.67 -6.42 -23.91
C LEU A 239 2.52 -5.82 -25.02
N ASP A 240 3.58 -6.52 -25.43
CA ASP A 240 4.54 -6.02 -26.43
C ASP A 240 4.59 -6.87 -27.71
N SER A 241 3.90 -8.00 -27.72
CA SER A 241 4.06 -9.04 -28.74
C SER A 241 2.72 -9.40 -29.38
N PRO A 242 2.49 -9.02 -30.65
CA PRO A 242 1.29 -9.43 -31.38
C PRO A 242 1.38 -10.89 -31.84
N GLU A 243 0.24 -11.59 -31.84
CA GLU A 243 0.10 -12.91 -32.48
C GLU A 243 -0.28 -12.82 -33.98
N ILE A 244 -0.45 -11.60 -34.50
CA ILE A 244 -0.74 -11.33 -35.92
C ILE A 244 0.47 -10.72 -36.63
N SER A 245 0.58 -10.96 -37.93
CA SER A 245 1.63 -10.35 -38.76
C SER A 245 1.37 -8.85 -38.92
N TYR A 246 2.32 -8.03 -38.46
CA TYR A 246 2.29 -6.59 -38.61
C TYR A 246 3.02 -6.11 -39.86
N THR A 247 2.54 -5.00 -40.43
CA THR A 247 3.35 -4.19 -41.34
C THR A 247 4.46 -3.48 -40.56
N LYS A 248 5.52 -3.03 -41.25
CA LYS A 248 6.59 -2.22 -40.62
C LYS A 248 6.05 -0.99 -39.90
N GLU A 249 5.00 -0.37 -40.45
CA GLU A 249 4.35 0.79 -39.85
C GLU A 249 3.62 0.42 -38.55
N GLN A 250 2.89 -0.71 -38.53
CA GLN A 250 2.18 -1.20 -37.34
C GLN A 250 3.14 -1.58 -36.22
N THR A 251 4.28 -2.21 -36.55
CA THR A 251 5.35 -2.48 -35.57
C THR A 251 5.90 -1.18 -34.99
N ALA A 252 6.20 -0.19 -35.83
CA ALA A 252 6.70 1.10 -35.37
C ALA A 252 5.69 1.84 -34.47
N LYS A 253 4.39 1.74 -34.76
CA LYS A 253 3.32 2.32 -33.91
C LYS A 253 3.31 1.66 -32.52
N LEU A 254 3.36 0.33 -32.45
CA LEU A 254 3.39 -0.36 -31.16
C LEU A 254 4.64 0.01 -30.34
N GLU A 255 5.82 -0.02 -30.96
CA GLU A 255 7.07 0.37 -30.30
C GLU A 255 7.02 1.82 -29.79
N ALA A 256 6.51 2.74 -30.60
CA ALA A 256 6.35 4.14 -30.22
C ALA A 256 5.39 4.31 -29.04
N ALA A 257 4.23 3.62 -29.06
CA ALA A 257 3.27 3.67 -27.96
C ALA A 257 3.88 3.16 -26.65
N LEU A 258 4.57 2.03 -26.69
CA LEU A 258 5.26 1.46 -25.53
C LEU A 258 6.37 2.38 -25.00
N GLU A 259 7.07 3.08 -25.89
CA GLU A 259 8.06 4.09 -25.51
C GLU A 259 7.40 5.28 -24.79
N TYR A 260 6.27 5.80 -25.29
CA TYR A 260 5.53 6.83 -24.56
C TYR A 260 5.05 6.34 -23.18
N LEU A 261 4.61 5.09 -23.07
CA LEU A 261 4.23 4.49 -21.78
C LEU A 261 5.40 4.38 -20.80
N LYS A 262 6.64 4.13 -21.27
CA LYS A 262 7.86 4.20 -20.43
C LYS A 262 8.02 5.55 -19.76
N HIS A 263 7.72 6.62 -20.47
CA HIS A 263 7.81 7.99 -19.98
C HIS A 263 6.50 8.49 -19.33
N SER A 264 5.58 7.58 -18.97
CA SER A 264 4.27 7.89 -18.37
C SER A 264 3.39 8.85 -19.21
N ARG A 265 3.64 8.92 -20.52
CA ARG A 265 2.88 9.73 -21.49
C ARG A 265 1.70 8.95 -22.04
N THR A 266 0.70 8.73 -21.18
CA THR A 266 -0.51 7.96 -21.52
C THR A 266 -1.38 8.67 -22.56
N ASP A 267 -1.32 9.99 -22.65
CA ASP A 267 -1.99 10.83 -23.64
C ASP A 267 -1.62 10.46 -25.09
N ARG A 268 -0.32 10.44 -25.40
CA ARG A 268 0.17 10.11 -26.75
C ARG A 268 0.14 8.62 -27.02
N ALA A 269 0.39 7.78 -26.01
CA ALA A 269 0.26 6.34 -26.16
C ALA A 269 -1.16 5.92 -26.55
N GLU A 270 -2.18 6.54 -25.93
CA GLU A 270 -3.59 6.28 -26.24
C GLU A 270 -3.93 6.57 -27.71
N GLU A 271 -3.48 7.71 -28.22
CA GLU A 271 -3.70 8.12 -29.62
C GLU A 271 -3.08 7.11 -30.58
N ILE A 272 -1.82 6.73 -30.34
CA ILE A 272 -1.10 5.78 -31.20
C ILE A 272 -1.71 4.38 -31.13
N LEU A 273 -2.10 3.91 -29.95
CA LEU A 273 -2.73 2.59 -29.79
C LEU A 273 -4.13 2.55 -30.41
N SER A 274 -4.88 3.65 -30.34
CA SER A 274 -6.18 3.78 -31.01
C SER A 274 -6.03 3.72 -32.53
N ASP A 275 -5.06 4.45 -33.08
CA ASP A 275 -4.72 4.39 -34.51
C ASP A 275 -4.23 2.99 -34.93
N LEU A 276 -3.39 2.35 -34.11
CA LEU A 276 -2.94 0.98 -34.36
C LEU A 276 -4.12 0.00 -34.40
N LEU A 277 -5.01 0.03 -33.42
CA LEU A 277 -6.19 -0.83 -33.38
C LEU A 277 -7.06 -0.64 -34.63
N THR A 278 -7.34 0.62 -34.99
CA THR A 278 -8.11 0.98 -36.19
C THR A 278 -7.43 0.49 -37.48
N SER A 279 -6.11 0.70 -37.61
CA SER A 279 -5.34 0.27 -38.79
C SER A 279 -5.29 -1.25 -38.99
N THR A 280 -5.59 -2.02 -37.93
CA THR A 280 -5.70 -3.49 -37.97
C THR A 280 -7.13 -3.98 -38.14
N ASN A 281 -8.08 -3.08 -38.39
CA ASN A 281 -9.53 -3.35 -38.41
C ASN A 281 -9.99 -4.05 -37.13
N ASP A 282 -9.57 -3.53 -35.98
CA ASP A 282 -9.90 -4.04 -34.64
C ASP A 282 -9.49 -5.49 -34.38
N LYS A 283 -8.47 -5.99 -35.10
CA LYS A 283 -7.96 -7.37 -34.93
C LYS A 283 -6.73 -7.47 -34.03
N CYS A 284 -6.19 -6.34 -33.60
CA CYS A 284 -5.04 -6.29 -32.72
C CYS A 284 -5.44 -6.39 -31.24
N PHE A 285 -5.31 -7.59 -30.66
CA PHE A 285 -5.61 -7.78 -29.24
C PHE A 285 -4.62 -7.04 -28.31
N VAL A 286 -3.37 -6.86 -28.72
CA VAL A 286 -2.35 -6.13 -27.95
C VAL A 286 -2.75 -4.66 -27.79
N ALA A 287 -3.08 -4.00 -28.90
CA ALA A 287 -3.53 -2.62 -28.90
C ALA A 287 -4.85 -2.46 -28.12
N ALA A 288 -5.79 -3.39 -28.28
CA ALA A 288 -7.03 -3.39 -27.50
C ALA A 288 -6.74 -3.51 -25.99
N TYR A 289 -5.91 -4.47 -25.58
CA TYR A 289 -5.56 -4.67 -24.17
C TYR A 289 -4.83 -3.46 -23.58
N ASP A 290 -3.79 -2.95 -24.25
CA ASP A 290 -2.99 -1.83 -23.75
C ASP A 290 -3.79 -0.54 -23.69
N LEU A 291 -4.67 -0.30 -24.67
CA LEU A 291 -5.62 0.80 -24.62
C LEU A 291 -6.58 0.63 -23.43
N GLY A 292 -7.02 -0.60 -23.16
CA GLY A 292 -7.80 -0.94 -21.97
C GLY A 292 -7.09 -0.57 -20.67
N VAL A 293 -5.78 -0.86 -20.56
CA VAL A 293 -4.94 -0.46 -19.41
C VAL A 293 -4.90 1.06 -19.26
N ILE A 294 -4.75 1.80 -20.34
CA ILE A 294 -4.77 3.27 -20.30
C ILE A 294 -6.14 3.79 -19.85
N LYS A 295 -7.23 3.24 -20.39
CA LYS A 295 -8.60 3.61 -19.98
C LYS A 295 -8.86 3.30 -18.50
N GLU A 296 -8.38 2.15 -18.01
CA GLU A 296 -8.46 1.79 -16.59
C GLU A 296 -7.68 2.80 -15.73
N ALA A 297 -6.47 3.17 -16.13
CA ALA A 297 -5.64 4.16 -15.43
C ALA A 297 -6.29 5.56 -15.38
N LYS A 298 -7.14 5.91 -16.35
CA LYS A 298 -7.92 7.16 -16.39
C LYS A 298 -9.22 7.10 -15.59
N GLY A 299 -9.60 5.92 -15.06
CA GLY A 299 -10.89 5.71 -14.40
C GLY A 299 -12.07 5.53 -15.37
N GLU A 300 -11.83 5.38 -16.67
CA GLU A 300 -12.85 5.10 -17.68
C GLU A 300 -13.18 3.59 -17.70
N LEU A 301 -13.71 3.08 -16.59
CA LEU A 301 -13.77 1.63 -16.33
C LEU A 301 -14.62 0.84 -17.33
N GLU A 302 -15.74 1.40 -17.81
CA GLU A 302 -16.59 0.74 -18.80
C GLU A 302 -15.90 0.64 -20.17
N ASN A 303 -15.18 1.69 -20.58
CA ASN A 303 -14.40 1.68 -21.82
C ASN A 303 -13.26 0.65 -21.72
N ALA A 304 -12.56 0.60 -20.57
CA ALA A 304 -11.53 -0.39 -20.33
C ALA A 304 -12.08 -1.82 -20.41
N LYS A 305 -13.25 -2.09 -19.81
CA LYS A 305 -13.91 -3.39 -19.87
C LYS A 305 -14.25 -3.81 -21.30
N GLN A 306 -14.77 -2.90 -22.11
CA GLN A 306 -15.06 -3.19 -23.53
C GLN A 306 -13.79 -3.60 -24.27
N LEU A 307 -12.69 -2.89 -24.04
CA LEU A 307 -11.39 -3.16 -24.66
C LEU A 307 -10.76 -4.48 -24.21
N TYR A 308 -10.85 -4.82 -22.92
CA TYR A 308 -10.39 -6.12 -22.42
C TYR A 308 -11.21 -7.28 -22.98
N ASN A 309 -12.53 -7.14 -23.07
CA ASN A 309 -13.39 -8.14 -23.70
C ASN A 309 -13.09 -8.29 -25.20
N LEU A 310 -12.75 -7.18 -25.88
CA LEU A 310 -12.31 -7.23 -27.28
C LEU A 310 -10.99 -8.00 -27.39
N ALA A 311 -10.01 -7.70 -26.54
CA ALA A 311 -8.73 -8.40 -26.54
C ALA A 311 -8.88 -9.91 -26.30
N ASP A 312 -9.70 -10.30 -25.33
CA ASP A 312 -10.00 -11.71 -25.03
C ASP A 312 -10.63 -12.45 -26.22
N ARG A 313 -11.63 -11.84 -26.87
CA ARG A 313 -12.29 -12.41 -28.07
C ARG A 313 -11.34 -12.62 -29.25
N LEU A 314 -10.29 -11.80 -29.34
CA LEU A 314 -9.29 -11.88 -30.41
C LEU A 314 -8.21 -12.92 -30.14
N THR A 315 -8.06 -13.38 -28.89
CA THR A 315 -7.11 -14.45 -28.54
C THR A 315 -7.70 -15.85 -28.74
N LEU A 316 -6.97 -16.73 -29.42
CA LEU A 316 -7.41 -18.12 -29.66
C LEU A 316 -7.16 -19.05 -28.47
N LYS A 317 -6.28 -18.65 -27.55
CA LYS A 317 -5.93 -19.40 -26.34
C LYS A 317 -6.03 -18.47 -25.14
N PRO A 318 -6.37 -18.99 -23.94
CA PRO A 318 -6.41 -18.19 -22.73
C PRO A 318 -5.09 -17.45 -22.49
N ASN A 319 -5.15 -16.13 -22.42
CA ASN A 319 -4.02 -15.29 -22.07
C ASN A 319 -4.13 -14.88 -20.59
N LYS A 320 -3.12 -15.25 -19.79
CA LYS A 320 -3.11 -14.99 -18.34
C LYS A 320 -3.29 -13.49 -18.03
N THR A 321 -2.58 -12.62 -18.73
CA THR A 321 -2.59 -11.16 -18.50
C THR A 321 -3.97 -10.57 -18.78
N ILE A 322 -4.61 -10.98 -19.88
CA ILE A 322 -5.96 -10.53 -20.25
C ILE A 322 -7.00 -11.04 -19.24
N ASN A 323 -6.92 -12.31 -18.85
CA ASN A 323 -7.81 -12.89 -17.84
C ASN A 323 -7.73 -12.15 -16.50
N GLU A 324 -6.51 -11.86 -16.03
CA GLU A 324 -6.28 -11.07 -14.81
C GLU A 324 -6.87 -9.65 -14.94
N ALA A 325 -6.78 -9.02 -16.11
CA ALA A 325 -7.38 -7.71 -16.35
C ALA A 325 -8.91 -7.74 -16.38
N ILE A 326 -9.53 -8.78 -16.94
CA ILE A 326 -11.00 -8.94 -16.94
C ILE A 326 -11.53 -9.13 -15.51
N VAL A 327 -10.86 -9.93 -14.69
CA VAL A 327 -11.24 -10.07 -13.27
C VAL A 327 -11.11 -8.72 -12.56
N ARG A 328 -9.94 -8.08 -12.71
CA ARG A 328 -9.63 -6.81 -12.07
C ARG A 328 -10.60 -5.69 -12.45
N ILE A 329 -10.95 -5.54 -13.74
CA ILE A 329 -11.85 -4.45 -14.17
C ILE A 329 -13.27 -4.65 -13.65
N ASN A 330 -13.74 -5.90 -13.57
CA ASN A 330 -15.05 -6.21 -13.01
C ASN A 330 -15.09 -5.91 -11.51
N GLU A 331 -14.01 -6.23 -10.78
CA GLU A 331 -13.86 -5.83 -9.38
C GLU A 331 -13.83 -4.30 -9.22
N ALA A 332 -13.07 -3.59 -10.06
CA ALA A 332 -12.97 -2.14 -10.04
C ALA A 332 -14.34 -1.45 -10.27
N ILE A 333 -15.14 -1.95 -11.22
CA ILE A 333 -16.50 -1.44 -11.47
C ILE A 333 -17.41 -1.69 -10.25
N ASN A 334 -17.35 -2.89 -9.67
CA ASN A 334 -18.11 -3.19 -8.46
C ASN A 334 -17.70 -2.29 -7.28
N ASP A 335 -16.40 -2.08 -7.11
CA ASP A 335 -15.84 -1.19 -6.10
C ASP A 335 -16.28 0.26 -6.30
N GLN A 336 -16.30 0.76 -7.54
CA GLN A 336 -16.82 2.08 -7.87
C GLN A 336 -18.30 2.22 -7.50
N ASN A 337 -19.13 1.20 -7.78
CA ASN A 337 -20.54 1.19 -7.40
C ASN A 337 -20.71 1.22 -5.88
N ARG A 338 -19.93 0.42 -5.14
CA ARG A 338 -19.92 0.42 -3.67
C ARG A 338 -19.46 1.77 -3.12
N LEU A 339 -18.43 2.38 -3.68
CA LEU A 339 -17.97 3.71 -3.31
C LEU A 339 -19.04 4.77 -3.51
N ASN A 340 -19.72 4.77 -4.66
CA ASN A 340 -20.81 5.69 -4.95
C ASN A 340 -21.97 5.53 -3.95
N ASN A 341 -22.28 4.29 -3.54
CA ASN A 341 -23.27 4.02 -2.48
C ASN A 341 -22.80 4.50 -1.10
N GLN A 342 -21.53 4.32 -0.79
CA GLN A 342 -20.92 4.79 0.45
C GLN A 342 -20.84 6.32 0.51
N ALA A 343 -20.61 7.00 -0.63
CA ALA A 343 -20.53 8.46 -0.74
C ALA A 343 -21.90 9.13 -0.86
N SER A 344 -22.88 8.54 -1.53
CA SER A 344 -24.23 9.12 -1.70
C SER A 344 -25.02 9.22 -0.39
N LYS A 345 -24.72 8.38 0.61
CA LYS A 345 -25.26 8.52 1.98
C LYS A 345 -24.83 9.82 2.67
N THR A 346 -23.89 10.59 2.11
CA THR A 346 -23.58 11.97 2.52
C THR A 346 -24.70 12.95 2.14
N LYS A 347 -25.50 12.65 1.10
CA LYS A 347 -26.65 13.48 0.66
C LYS A 347 -27.96 13.08 1.34
N GLY A 348 -27.92 12.90 2.66
CA GLY A 348 -29.13 12.73 3.47
C GLY A 348 -29.98 14.00 3.46
N LYS A 349 -31.06 13.98 2.66
CA LYS A 349 -32.30 14.78 2.75
C LYS A 349 -32.15 16.15 3.44
N LYS A 350 -31.93 17.21 2.65
CA LYS A 350 -32.58 18.49 2.98
C LYS A 350 -34.09 18.20 2.95
N LYS A 351 -34.68 18.06 4.14
CA LYS A 351 -36.13 18.20 4.31
C LYS A 351 -36.49 19.66 4.19
#